data_AF-A0A0B1P9D6-F1
#
_entry.id   AF-A0A0B1P9D6-F1
#
_cell.length_a   1.000
_cell.length_b   1.000
_cell.length_c   1.000
_cell.angle_alpha   90.00
_cell.angle_beta   90.00
_cell.angle_gamma   90.00
#
_symmetry.space_group_name_H-M   'P 1'
#
loop_
_entity.id
_entity.type
_entity.pdbx_description
1 polymer ?
#
loop_
_entity_poly.entity_id
_entity_poly.type
_entity_poly.pdbx_seq_one_letter_code
_entity_poly.pdbx_strand_id
1 'polypeptide(L)'
;MTDLGAILPSFPVQKYSHLLPSLEKHLVTTVDLITLDSLDIAKRACLPVLDVKKLCSAVLDAFHFNLGITEDSSTSPGYGILRKTGNQIVNNSTKISTLDDGLDNGLRGGIPTGSITEITGERYIDPLTSHCFTLGS
;
A
#
# COMPACT_ATOMS: atom_id res chain seq x y z
N MET A 1 -18.15 -1.24 10.84
CA MET A 1 -16.86 -1.92 10.57
C MET A 1 -15.88 -1.40 11.58
N THR A 2 -15.26 -2.25 12.41
CA THR A 2 -14.22 -1.83 13.38
C THR A 2 -12.94 -1.33 12.70
N ASP A 3 -12.61 -1.89 11.54
CA ASP A 3 -11.41 -1.55 10.76
C ASP A 3 -11.40 -0.11 10.22
N LEU A 4 -12.55 0.38 9.73
CA LEU A 4 -12.65 1.72 9.15
C LEU A 4 -12.34 2.83 10.17
N GLY A 5 -12.76 2.65 11.43
CA GLY A 5 -12.47 3.59 12.51
C GLY A 5 -11.00 3.58 12.95
N ALA A 6 -10.30 2.46 12.77
CA ALA A 6 -8.87 2.36 13.04
C ALA A 6 -8.03 3.03 11.94
N ILE A 7 -8.46 2.91 10.68
CA ILE A 7 -7.73 3.46 9.53
C ILE A 7 -8.04 4.95 9.31
N LEU A 8 -9.30 5.37 9.51
CA LEU A 8 -9.76 6.74 9.26
C LEU A 8 -10.51 7.30 10.48
N PRO A 9 -9.80 7.78 11.53
CA PRO A 9 -10.43 8.24 12.78
C PRO A 9 -11.29 9.50 12.62
N SER A 10 -11.06 10.30 11.57
CA SER A 10 -11.82 11.53 11.26
C SER A 10 -12.95 11.33 10.25
N PHE A 11 -13.21 10.09 9.81
CA PHE A 11 -14.22 9.83 8.79
C PHE A 11 -15.65 10.00 9.33
N PRO A 12 -16.56 10.71 8.61
CA PRO A 12 -17.95 10.90 9.03
C PRO A 12 -18.79 9.64 8.81
N VAL A 13 -18.59 8.65 9.68
CA VAL A 13 -19.30 7.36 9.69
C VAL A 13 -20.82 7.51 9.84
N GLN A 14 -21.30 8.63 10.39
CA GLN A 14 -22.72 8.86 10.66
C GLN A 14 -23.56 8.87 9.38
N LYS A 15 -23.01 9.42 8.28
CA LYS A 15 -23.72 9.53 6.98
C LYS A 15 -23.97 8.18 6.32
N TYR A 16 -23.10 7.21 6.59
CA TYR A 16 -23.14 5.86 5.98
C TYR A 16 -23.48 4.77 7.00
N SER A 17 -23.94 5.16 8.19
CA SER A 17 -24.25 4.27 9.31
C SER A 17 -25.23 3.15 8.99
N HIS A 18 -26.15 3.37 8.04
CA HIS A 18 -27.12 2.37 7.58
C HIS A 18 -26.51 1.29 6.66
N LEU A 19 -25.36 1.57 6.04
CA LEU A 19 -24.66 0.64 5.15
C LEU A 19 -23.67 -0.26 5.91
N LEU A 20 -23.11 0.27 7.01
CA LEU A 20 -22.07 -0.40 7.79
C LEU A 20 -22.47 -1.80 8.30
N PRO A 21 -23.69 -2.03 8.84
CA PRO A 21 -24.07 -3.36 9.33
C PRO A 21 -24.11 -4.41 8.21
N SER A 22 -24.54 -4.02 6.99
CA SER A 22 -24.55 -4.93 5.85
C SER A 22 -23.13 -5.24 5.38
N LEU A 23 -22.27 -4.22 5.30
CA LEU A 23 -20.86 -4.40 4.92
C LEU A 23 -20.10 -5.29 5.92
N GLU A 24 -20.32 -5.13 7.23
CA GLU A 24 -19.74 -6.00 8.26
C GLU A 24 -20.21 -7.45 8.15
N LYS A 25 -21.52 -7.66 7.95
CA LYS A 25 -22.08 -9.00 7.78
C LYS A 25 -21.48 -9.74 6.58
N HIS A 26 -21.15 -9.00 5.53
CA HIS A 26 -20.55 -9.52 4.31
C HIS A 26 -19.01 -9.46 4.31
N LEU A 27 -18.39 -9.18 5.46
CA LEU A 27 -16.93 -9.15 5.67
C LEU A 27 -16.20 -8.23 4.68
N VAL A 28 -16.85 -7.15 4.24
CA VAL A 28 -16.21 -6.15 3.39
C VAL A 28 -15.29 -5.30 4.25
N THR A 29 -14.00 -5.30 3.92
CA THR A 29 -12.97 -4.54 4.64
C THR A 29 -12.71 -3.17 4.01
N THR A 30 -11.95 -2.30 4.68
CA THR A 30 -11.54 -1.01 4.10
C THR A 30 -10.65 -1.22 2.87
N VAL A 31 -9.84 -2.28 2.86
CA VAL A 31 -9.04 -2.68 1.69
C VAL A 31 -9.94 -3.05 0.52
N ASP A 32 -11.01 -3.80 0.76
CA ASP A 32 -11.97 -4.16 -0.30
C ASP A 32 -12.67 -2.93 -0.88
N LEU A 33 -13.01 -1.94 -0.04
CA LEU A 33 -13.61 -0.68 -0.48
C LEU A 33 -12.70 0.15 -1.42
N ILE A 34 -11.39 -0.03 -1.31
CA ILE A 34 -10.38 0.71 -2.09
C ILE A 34 -9.90 -0.09 -3.30
N THR A 35 -9.89 -1.42 -3.22
CA THR A 35 -9.30 -2.31 -4.24
C THR A 35 -10.32 -2.92 -5.19
N LEU A 36 -11.54 -3.21 -4.75
CA LEU A 36 -12.57 -3.87 -5.56
C LEU A 36 -13.48 -2.87 -6.28
N ASP A 37 -14.12 -3.32 -7.36
CA ASP A 37 -15.13 -2.49 -8.02
C ASP A 37 -16.38 -2.33 -7.15
N SER A 38 -16.88 -1.11 -7.14
CA SER A 38 -18.09 -0.69 -6.45
C SER A 38 -19.33 -1.54 -6.79
N LEU A 39 -19.43 -2.10 -8.00
CA LEU A 39 -20.54 -2.98 -8.39
C LEU A 39 -20.43 -4.35 -7.71
N ASP A 40 -19.23 -4.90 -7.59
CA ASP A 40 -19.01 -6.20 -6.96
C ASP A 40 -19.26 -6.13 -5.46
N ILE A 41 -18.87 -5.02 -4.83
CA ILE A 41 -19.17 -4.74 -3.41
C ILE A 41 -20.69 -4.60 -3.21
N ALA A 42 -21.38 -3.85 -4.09
CA ALA A 42 -22.82 -3.65 -4.00
C ALA A 42 -23.61 -4.96 -4.16
N LYS A 43 -23.19 -5.83 -5.08
CA LYS A 43 -23.77 -7.18 -5.25
C LYS A 43 -23.53 -8.05 -4.01
N ARG A 44 -22.32 -8.03 -3.47
CA ARG A 44 -21.93 -8.83 -2.31
C ARG A 44 -22.66 -8.40 -1.04
N ALA A 45 -22.80 -7.09 -0.82
CA ALA A 45 -23.41 -6.52 0.38
C ALA A 45 -24.94 -6.33 0.27
N CYS A 46 -25.54 -6.65 -0.88
CA CYS A 46 -26.94 -6.38 -1.21
C CYS A 46 -27.37 -4.92 -0.95
N LEU A 47 -26.52 -3.97 -1.36
CA LEU A 47 -26.73 -2.54 -1.16
C LEU A 47 -26.93 -1.81 -2.51
N PRO A 48 -27.61 -0.65 -2.51
CA PRO A 48 -27.72 0.18 -3.72
C PRO A 48 -26.33 0.65 -4.18
N VAL A 49 -26.03 0.40 -5.46
CA VAL A 49 -24.72 0.71 -6.09
C VAL A 49 -24.33 2.18 -5.91
N LEU A 50 -25.31 3.08 -5.94
CA LEU A 50 -25.08 4.51 -5.82
C LEU A 50 -24.48 4.89 -4.46
N ASP A 51 -24.95 4.28 -3.37
CA ASP A 51 -24.48 4.61 -2.03
C ASP A 51 -23.13 3.97 -1.74
N VAL A 52 -22.88 2.78 -2.27
CA VAL A 52 -21.54 2.14 -2.24
C VAL A 52 -20.52 3.00 -3.00
N LYS A 53 -20.86 3.50 -4.19
CA LYS A 53 -19.97 4.42 -4.93
C LYS A 53 -19.66 5.70 -4.16
N LYS A 54 -20.67 6.31 -3.54
CA LYS A 54 -20.48 7.50 -2.70
C LYS A 54 -19.63 7.20 -1.48
N LEU A 55 -19.76 6.02 -0.89
CA LEU A 55 -18.93 5.59 0.23
C LEU A 55 -17.48 5.38 -0.22
N CYS A 56 -17.23 4.62 -1.29
CA CYS A 56 -15.89 4.39 -1.84
C CYS A 56 -15.19 5.72 -2.17
N SER A 57 -15.87 6.64 -2.85
CA SER A 57 -15.31 7.97 -3.15
C SER A 57 -14.98 8.75 -1.87
N ALA A 58 -15.89 8.80 -0.90
CA ALA A 58 -15.65 9.52 0.34
C ALA A 58 -14.51 8.91 1.17
N VAL A 59 -14.40 7.59 1.21
CA VAL A 59 -13.30 6.87 1.88
C VAL A 59 -11.97 7.17 1.19
N LEU A 60 -11.96 7.15 -0.15
CA LEU A 60 -10.77 7.45 -0.95
C LEU A 60 -10.34 8.92 -0.79
N ASP A 61 -11.28 9.86 -0.78
CA ASP A 61 -11.01 11.29 -0.53
C ASP A 61 -10.46 11.52 0.88
N ALA A 62 -11.06 10.90 1.91
CA ALA A 62 -10.59 10.99 3.28
C ALA A 62 -9.20 10.36 3.45
N PHE A 63 -8.93 9.26 2.74
CA PHE A 63 -7.63 8.60 2.73
C PHE A 63 -6.56 9.45 2.02
N HIS A 64 -6.90 10.05 0.87
CA HIS A 64 -6.03 11.00 0.18
C HIS A 64 -5.75 12.25 1.01
N PHE A 65 -6.75 12.77 1.72
CA PHE A 65 -6.57 13.87 2.67
C PHE A 65 -5.63 13.47 3.80
N ASN A 66 -5.79 12.28 4.38
CA ASN A 66 -4.92 11.76 5.44
C ASN A 66 -3.47 11.58 4.95
N LEU A 67 -3.29 11.21 3.69
CA LEU A 67 -1.98 11.12 3.04
C LEU A 67 -1.41 12.47 2.57
N GLY A 68 -2.19 13.56 2.61
CA GLY A 68 -1.78 14.89 2.12
C GLY A 68 -1.70 15.01 0.60
N ILE A 69 -2.45 14.18 -0.14
CA ILE A 69 -2.45 14.14 -1.62
C ILE A 69 -3.43 15.17 -2.21
N THR A 70 -4.52 15.47 -1.50
CA THR A 70 -5.53 16.42 -1.95
C THR A 70 -5.42 17.71 -1.16
N GLU A 71 -4.76 18.71 -1.76
CA GLU A 71 -4.74 20.10 -1.28
C GLU A 71 -5.95 20.84 -1.85
N ASP A 72 -6.76 21.43 -0.99
CA ASP A 72 -7.86 22.33 -1.31
C ASP A 72 -7.30 23.52 -2.11
N SER A 73 -7.74 23.64 -3.36
CA SER A 73 -7.23 24.58 -4.37
C SER A 73 -7.56 26.06 -4.12
N SER A 74 -7.73 26.49 -2.87
CA SER A 74 -8.03 27.89 -2.52
C SER A 74 -7.09 28.53 -1.50
N THR A 75 -6.01 27.88 -1.06
CA THR A 75 -4.90 28.56 -0.35
C THR A 75 -3.57 27.84 -0.58
N SER A 76 -2.72 28.39 -1.45
CA SER A 76 -1.29 28.01 -1.53
C SER A 76 -0.52 28.92 -0.55
N PRO A 77 0.43 28.40 0.25
CA PRO A 77 1.72 27.97 -0.32
C PRO A 77 2.25 26.64 0.26
N GLY A 78 2.71 25.77 -0.64
CA GLY A 78 3.95 25.01 -0.42
C GLY A 78 3.85 23.58 0.13
N TYR A 79 3.90 22.63 -0.81
CA TYR A 79 4.48 21.29 -0.70
C TYR A 79 3.71 20.19 0.08
N GLY A 80 2.78 19.47 -0.56
CA GLY A 80 2.23 18.22 -0.02
C GLY A 80 2.57 16.95 -0.80
N ILE A 81 2.51 16.98 -2.14
CA ILE A 81 2.37 15.73 -2.93
C ILE A 81 3.59 14.80 -2.90
N LEU A 82 4.80 15.26 -2.56
CA LEU A 82 6.00 14.42 -2.38
C LEU A 82 6.95 14.95 -1.29
N ARG A 83 6.42 15.47 -0.17
CA ARG A 83 7.25 15.81 1.02
C ARG A 83 6.75 15.06 2.26
N LYS A 84 6.87 13.73 2.24
CA LYS A 84 7.59 13.20 3.40
C LYS A 84 8.95 13.88 3.34
N THR A 85 9.23 14.79 4.27
CA THR A 85 10.59 15.33 4.44
C THR A 85 11.54 14.13 4.35
N GLY A 86 12.73 14.23 3.75
CA GLY A 86 13.64 13.06 3.67
C GLY A 86 13.73 12.29 5.00
N ASN A 87 13.69 13.02 6.11
CA ASN A 87 13.55 12.49 7.47
C ASN A 87 12.28 11.66 7.76
N GLN A 88 11.09 12.05 7.29
CA GLN A 88 9.87 11.24 7.43
C GLN A 88 9.88 9.98 6.56
N ILE A 89 10.49 10.00 5.37
CA ILE A 89 10.67 8.76 4.57
C ILE A 89 11.65 7.84 5.28
N VAL A 90 12.77 8.38 5.76
CA VAL A 90 13.77 7.62 6.52
C VAL A 90 13.15 7.01 7.78
N ASN A 91 12.31 7.75 8.51
CA ASN A 91 11.71 7.30 9.77
C ASN A 91 10.58 6.26 9.58
N ASN A 92 9.87 6.26 8.44
CA ASN A 92 8.80 5.30 8.13
C ASN A 92 9.19 4.22 7.11
N SER A 93 10.41 4.25 6.57
CA SER A 93 10.91 3.24 5.63
C SER A 93 11.39 2.05 6.44
N THR A 94 10.53 1.04 6.57
CA THR A 94 10.97 -0.28 7.01
C THR A 94 11.78 -0.91 5.88
N LYS A 95 13.05 -1.23 6.17
CA LYS A 95 13.96 -1.93 5.25
C LYS A 95 14.38 -3.26 5.85
N ILE A 96 14.61 -4.25 5.01
CA ILE A 96 15.09 -5.57 5.37
C ILE A 96 16.58 -5.64 5.02
N SER A 97 17.44 -5.85 6.01
CA SER A 97 18.90 -5.97 5.80
C SER A 97 19.23 -7.21 4.95
N THR A 98 20.21 -7.07 4.06
CA THR A 98 20.76 -8.17 3.26
C THR A 98 21.83 -8.98 4.00
N LEU A 99 22.11 -8.65 5.27
CA LEU A 99 23.23 -9.20 6.07
C LEU A 99 24.61 -8.97 5.44
N ASP A 100 24.71 -8.01 4.54
CA ASP A 100 25.95 -7.56 3.91
C ASP A 100 26.01 -6.04 4.00
N ASP A 101 26.95 -5.52 4.77
CA ASP A 101 27.06 -4.08 5.06
C ASP A 101 27.29 -3.26 3.78
N GLY A 102 27.94 -3.83 2.78
CA GLY A 102 28.24 -3.17 1.50
C GLY A 102 26.98 -3.01 0.66
N LEU A 103 26.20 -4.07 0.51
CA LEU A 103 24.91 -4.07 -0.18
C LEU A 103 23.88 -3.25 0.56
N ASP A 104 23.81 -3.36 1.90
CA ASP A 104 22.92 -2.53 2.70
C ASP A 104 23.26 -1.06 2.53
N ASN A 105 24.54 -0.67 2.57
CA ASN A 105 24.94 0.72 2.29
C ASN A 105 24.58 1.14 0.86
N GLY A 106 24.81 0.29 -0.14
CA GLY A 106 24.43 0.53 -1.53
C GLY A 106 22.93 0.72 -1.72
N LEU A 107 22.11 -0.01 -0.96
CA LEU A 107 20.65 0.05 -0.93
C LEU A 107 20.10 1.06 0.10
N ARG A 108 20.97 1.85 0.75
CA ARG A 108 20.60 2.87 1.74
C ARG A 108 19.86 2.29 2.96
N GLY A 109 20.34 1.15 3.43
CA GLY A 109 19.90 0.40 4.62
C GLY A 109 19.14 -0.90 4.33
N GLY A 110 19.22 -1.45 3.11
CA GLY A 110 18.62 -2.74 2.74
C GLY A 110 17.40 -2.65 1.80
N ILE A 111 16.67 -3.74 1.67
CA ILE A 111 15.55 -3.89 0.74
C ILE A 111 14.30 -3.15 1.28
N PRO A 112 13.71 -2.19 0.53
CA PRO A 112 12.55 -1.44 0.99
C PRO A 112 11.27 -2.30 0.98
N THR A 113 10.50 -2.27 2.07
CA THR A 113 9.17 -2.88 2.09
C THR A 113 8.16 -2.07 1.26
N GLY A 114 7.07 -2.71 0.83
CA GLY A 114 6.04 -2.05 0.00
C GLY A 114 6.49 -1.75 -1.43
N SER A 115 7.66 -2.23 -1.84
CA SER A 115 8.19 -2.17 -3.20
C SER A 115 8.55 -3.57 -3.68
N ILE A 116 8.62 -3.76 -5.00
CA ILE A 116 9.16 -4.97 -5.62
C ILE A 116 10.63 -4.70 -5.96
N THR A 117 11.53 -5.57 -5.52
CA THR A 117 12.97 -5.50 -5.81
C THR A 117 13.37 -6.76 -6.58
N GLU A 118 13.94 -6.58 -7.76
CA GLU A 118 14.46 -7.66 -8.61
C GLU A 118 15.98 -7.70 -8.54
N ILE A 119 16.54 -8.92 -8.45
CA ILE A 119 17.98 -9.17 -8.48
C ILE A 119 18.27 -9.91 -9.79
N THR A 120 19.06 -9.29 -10.67
CA THR A 120 19.50 -9.87 -11.95
C THR A 120 21.02 -9.94 -11.98
N GLY A 121 21.56 -11.05 -12.49
CA GLY A 121 22.98 -11.26 -12.69
C GLY A 121 23.26 -12.55 -13.46
N GLU A 122 24.51 -12.73 -13.88
CA GLU A 122 25.00 -13.97 -14.47
C GLU A 122 25.04 -15.12 -13.45
N ARG A 123 25.09 -16.35 -13.96
CA ARG A 123 25.29 -17.52 -13.10
C ARG A 123 26.65 -17.42 -12.40
N TYR A 124 26.65 -17.60 -11.09
CA TYR A 124 27.89 -17.83 -10.36
C TYR A 124 28.46 -19.18 -10.77
N ILE A 125 29.69 -19.20 -11.28
CA ILE A 125 30.45 -20.43 -11.54
C ILE A 125 31.55 -20.47 -10.49
N ASP A 126 31.47 -21.44 -9.58
CA ASP A 126 32.56 -21.68 -8.63
C ASP A 126 33.81 -22.12 -9.42
N PRO A 127 34.92 -21.38 -9.36
CA PRO A 127 36.15 -21.74 -10.05
C PRO A 127 36.66 -23.15 -9.69
N LEU A 128 36.29 -23.70 -8.53
CA LEU A 128 36.68 -25.05 -8.10
C LEU A 128 35.86 -26.18 -8.76
N THR A 129 34.68 -25.89 -9.33
CA THR A 129 33.84 -26.89 -10.02
C THR A 129 34.19 -27.06 -11.50
N SER A 130 35.05 -26.22 -12.06
CA SER A 130 35.41 -26.23 -13.49
C SER A 130 36.31 -27.41 -13.91
N HIS A 131 36.82 -28.22 -12.96
CA HIS A 131 37.72 -29.34 -13.25
C HIS A 131 37.04 -30.73 -13.25
N CYS A 132 35.73 -30.81 -13.01
CA CYS A 132 35.01 -32.10 -12.92
C CYS A 132 34.10 -32.41 -14.13
N PHE A 133 34.20 -31.64 -15.22
CA PHE A 133 33.47 -31.90 -16.48
C PHE A 133 34.42 -32.09 -17.67
N THR A 134 35.40 -32.96 -17.50
CA THR A 134 36.17 -33.54 -18.62
C THR A 134 36.46 -35.00 -18.28
N LEU A 135 35.44 -35.86 -18.35
CA LEU A 135 35.56 -37.32 -18.54
C LEU A 135 34.17 -37.91 -18.80
N GLY A 136 33.94 -38.38 -20.01
CA GLY A 136 32.69 -39.03 -20.41
C GLY A 136 32.36 -38.82 -21.88
N SER A 137 33.27 -39.25 -22.74
CA SER A 137 33.03 -39.62 -24.14
C SER A 137 31.89 -40.61 -24.31
#